data_AF-A0A3L7XGW6-F1
#
_entry.id   AF-A0A3L7XGW6-F1
#
_cell.length_a   1.000
_cell.length_b   1.000
_cell.length_c   1.000
_cell.angle_alpha   90.00
_cell.angle_beta   90.00
_cell.angle_gamma   90.00
#
_symmetry.space_group_name_H-M   'P 1'
#
loop_
_entity.id
_entity.type
_entity.pdbx_description
1 polymer ?
#
loop_
_entity_poly.entity_id
_entity_poly.type
_entity_poly.pdbx_seq_one_letter_code
_entity_poly.pdbx_strand_id
1 'polypeptide(L)'
;TAGAGAVAVGNPAVTGDYRYILNQPVWHDTNCPGGYVVGQVLNWGGAPVADVGIGLIDAWGNRYTAVSKAGATDAGRFDFPLFSATPQTLYLTVLDGNGNPISPAIPVLHNIDADSSFPCHHIIVKGG
;
A
#
# COMPACT_ATOMS: atom_id res chain seq x y z
N THR A 1 -9.67 19.46 23.19
CA THR A 1 -8.33 19.15 22.62
C THR A 1 -8.21 17.65 22.49
N ALA A 2 -7.73 17.19 21.33
CA ALA A 2 -7.59 15.81 20.83
C ALA A 2 -8.90 15.05 20.57
N GLY A 3 -9.11 14.34 19.46
CA GLY A 3 -8.32 14.13 18.25
C GLY A 3 -9.25 13.48 17.21
N ALA A 4 -9.21 13.96 15.98
CA ALA A 4 -10.01 13.44 14.87
C ALA A 4 -9.06 13.18 13.70
N GLY A 5 -9.14 12.00 13.09
CA GLY A 5 -8.40 11.72 11.86
C GLY A 5 -8.21 10.24 11.49
N ALA A 6 -8.49 9.28 12.36
CA ALA A 6 -8.51 7.88 11.94
C ALA A 6 -9.78 7.62 11.13
N VAL A 7 -9.67 7.66 9.80
CA VAL A 7 -10.74 7.18 8.91
C VAL A 7 -10.84 5.67 9.09
N ALA A 8 -11.97 5.22 9.66
CA ALA A 8 -12.31 3.81 9.68
C ALA A 8 -12.52 3.34 8.24
N VAL A 9 -11.61 2.49 7.76
CA VAL A 9 -11.72 1.87 6.44
C VAL A 9 -12.89 0.90 6.49
N GLY A 10 -14.03 1.31 5.92
CA GLY A 10 -15.23 0.49 5.85
C GLY A 10 -14.94 -0.83 5.15
N ASN A 11 -15.28 -1.94 5.79
CA ASN A 11 -15.00 -3.30 5.34
C ASN A 11 -15.88 -3.65 4.11
N PRO A 12 -15.31 -3.80 2.89
CA PRO A 12 -16.04 -4.38 1.77
C PRO A 12 -16.16 -5.89 2.01
N ALA A 13 -17.28 -6.47 1.59
CA ALA A 13 -17.64 -7.87 1.85
C ALA A 13 -16.50 -8.87 1.59
N VAL A 14 -16.20 -9.68 2.60
CA VAL A 14 -15.11 -10.65 2.63
C VAL A 14 -15.48 -11.89 1.82
N THR A 15 -14.93 -12.01 0.60
CA THR A 15 -14.79 -13.31 -0.07
C THR A 15 -13.34 -13.50 -0.51
N GLY A 16 -12.70 -14.52 0.06
CA GLY A 16 -11.27 -14.85 -0.08
C GLY A 16 -10.56 -14.97 1.29
N ASP A 17 -9.62 -15.91 1.43
CA ASP A 17 -8.86 -16.20 2.66
C ASP A 17 -7.91 -15.07 3.13
N TYR A 18 -8.14 -13.82 2.71
CA TYR A 18 -7.25 -12.64 2.82
C TYR A 18 -6.06 -12.82 3.77
N ARG A 19 -4.94 -13.28 3.21
CA ARG A 19 -3.76 -13.68 3.96
C ARG A 19 -2.94 -12.49 4.45
N TYR A 20 -3.17 -11.31 3.88
CA TYR A 20 -2.49 -10.07 4.25
C TYR A 20 -3.49 -8.97 4.62
N ILE A 21 -3.12 -8.20 5.65
CA ILE A 21 -3.89 -7.04 6.13
C ILE A 21 -2.98 -5.81 6.22
N LEU A 22 -3.59 -4.63 6.25
CA LEU A 22 -2.90 -3.39 6.59
C LEU A 22 -2.46 -3.44 8.06
N ASN A 23 -1.16 -3.31 8.32
CA ASN A 23 -0.57 -3.45 9.65
C ASN A 23 -0.67 -2.17 10.49
N GLN A 24 -0.82 -1.02 9.85
CA GLN A 24 -0.99 0.30 10.49
C GLN A 24 -1.59 1.30 9.49
N PRO A 25 -2.16 2.44 9.93
CA PRO A 25 -2.64 3.46 9.02
C PRO A 25 -1.60 3.87 7.98
N VAL A 26 -2.04 4.14 6.76
CA VAL A 26 -1.19 4.76 5.74
C VAL A 26 -0.70 6.10 6.28
N TRP A 27 0.60 6.37 6.14
CA TRP A 27 1.20 7.62 6.60
C TRP A 27 1.99 8.28 5.47
N HIS A 28 2.25 9.58 5.66
CA HIS A 28 2.76 10.43 4.60
C HIS A 28 3.93 11.29 5.11
N ASP A 29 4.97 11.44 4.30
CA ASP A 29 6.12 12.28 4.62
C ASP A 29 6.90 12.72 3.37
N THR A 30 8.01 13.44 3.58
CA THR A 30 8.90 13.91 2.50
C THR A 30 10.10 13.00 2.24
N ASN A 31 10.14 11.78 2.78
CA ASN A 31 11.31 10.91 2.76
C ASN A 31 11.41 10.04 1.48
N CYS A 32 11.22 10.66 0.32
CA CYS A 32 11.33 10.03 -0.99
C CYS A 32 11.97 11.01 -1.97
N PRO A 33 12.71 10.50 -2.99
CA PRO A 33 13.29 11.34 -4.03
C PRO A 33 12.25 11.96 -4.98
N GLY A 34 10.98 11.57 -4.88
CA GLY A 34 9.86 12.03 -5.70
C GLY A 34 8.51 11.54 -5.17
N GLY A 35 7.49 11.57 -6.01
CA GLY A 35 6.17 11.03 -5.68
C GLY A 35 6.18 9.50 -5.71
N TYR A 36 5.94 8.83 -4.58
CA TYR A 36 5.93 7.38 -4.49
C TYR A 36 4.89 6.85 -3.50
N VAL A 37 4.29 5.72 -3.86
CA VAL A 37 3.81 4.77 -2.86
C VAL A 37 4.96 3.84 -2.53
N VAL A 38 5.37 3.79 -1.27
CA VAL A 38 6.42 2.88 -0.79
C VAL A 38 5.84 1.97 0.28
N GLY A 39 6.37 0.75 0.38
CA GLY A 39 5.88 -0.12 1.42
C GLY A 39 6.75 -1.32 1.73
N GLN A 40 6.27 -2.10 2.69
CA GLN A 40 6.92 -3.31 3.16
C GLN A 40 5.91 -4.42 3.42
N VAL A 41 6.26 -5.63 2.98
CA VAL A 41 5.54 -6.86 3.26
C VAL A 41 6.22 -7.58 4.42
N LEU A 42 5.46 -7.86 5.48
CA LEU A 42 5.92 -8.58 6.67
C LEU A 42 5.13 -9.87 6.86
N ASN A 43 5.76 -10.88 7.45
CA ASN A 43 5.04 -12.05 7.93
C ASN A 43 4.39 -11.79 9.30
N TRP A 44 3.59 -12.72 9.82
CA TRP A 44 2.98 -12.61 11.16
C TRP A 44 4.00 -12.41 12.29
N GLY A 45 5.23 -12.92 12.14
CA GLY A 45 6.35 -12.72 13.05
C GLY A 45 7.07 -11.37 12.91
N GLY A 46 6.69 -10.53 11.94
CA GLY A 46 7.30 -9.22 11.69
C GLY A 46 8.56 -9.27 10.84
N ALA A 47 8.96 -10.43 10.31
CA ALA A 47 10.09 -10.52 9.38
C ALA A 47 9.66 -10.14 7.96
N PRO A 48 10.53 -9.48 7.17
CA PRO A 48 10.22 -9.13 5.79
C PRO A 48 10.03 -10.36 4.89
N VAL A 49 9.09 -10.26 3.94
CA VAL A 49 8.78 -11.33 2.98
C VAL A 49 9.02 -10.84 1.56
N ALA A 50 10.00 -11.45 0.89
CA ALA A 50 10.31 -11.21 -0.51
C ALA A 50 9.35 -11.96 -1.44
N ASP A 51 9.39 -11.62 -2.73
CA ASP A 51 8.70 -12.33 -3.82
C ASP A 51 7.16 -12.34 -3.68
N VAL A 52 6.61 -11.36 -2.98
CA VAL A 52 5.16 -11.15 -2.85
C VAL A 52 4.71 -10.17 -3.92
N GLY A 53 3.65 -10.51 -4.67
CA GLY A 53 3.05 -9.63 -5.67
C GLY A 53 2.21 -8.53 -5.03
N ILE A 54 2.30 -7.32 -5.57
CA ILE A 54 1.53 -6.15 -5.16
C ILE A 54 0.90 -5.52 -6.41
N GLY A 55 -0.40 -5.23 -6.33
CA GLY A 55 -1.14 -4.49 -7.34
C GLY A 55 -1.48 -3.08 -6.86
N LEU A 56 -1.46 -2.11 -7.77
CA LEU A 56 -1.95 -0.75 -7.55
C LEU A 56 -2.86 -0.36 -8.69
N ILE A 57 -4.05 0.16 -8.36
CA ILE A 57 -5.01 0.68 -9.32
C ILE A 57 -5.24 2.16 -9.04
N ASP A 58 -5.16 3.00 -10.07
CA ASP A 58 -5.47 4.43 -9.96
C ASP A 58 -6.95 4.74 -10.21
N ALA A 59 -7.33 6.01 -10.06
CA ALA A 59 -8.72 6.46 -10.23
C ALA A 59 -9.26 6.30 -11.66
N TRP A 60 -8.40 6.07 -12.65
CA TRP A 60 -8.76 5.85 -14.05
C TRP A 60 -8.76 4.37 -14.43
N GLY A 61 -8.44 3.48 -13.48
CA GLY A 61 -8.38 2.04 -13.70
C GLY A 61 -7.09 1.55 -14.34
N ASN A 62 -6.05 2.39 -14.42
CA ASN A 62 -4.72 1.92 -14.81
C ASN A 62 -4.18 1.00 -13.72
N ARG A 63 -3.52 -0.08 -14.15
CA ARG A 63 -3.02 -1.12 -13.26
C ARG A 63 -1.51 -1.17 -13.31
N TYR A 64 -0.90 -1.21 -12.14
CA TYR A 64 0.52 -1.35 -11.93
C TYR A 64 0.78 -2.54 -11.04
N THR A 65 1.90 -3.23 -11.26
CA THR A 65 2.33 -4.32 -10.40
C THR A 65 3.77 -4.13 -9.96
N ALA A 66 4.07 -4.60 -8.76
CA ALA A 66 5.40 -4.70 -8.21
C ALA A 66 5.57 -6.04 -7.50
N VAL A 67 6.81 -6.43 -7.25
CA VAL A 67 7.15 -7.60 -6.43
C VAL A 67 8.03 -7.11 -5.28
N SER A 68 7.76 -7.59 -4.06
CA SER A 68 8.58 -7.23 -2.91
C SER A 68 10.01 -7.77 -3.08
N LYS A 69 11.00 -6.92 -2.79
CA LYS A 69 12.41 -7.17 -3.07
C LYS A 69 12.98 -8.29 -2.19
N ALA A 70 13.97 -9.01 -2.71
CA ALA A 70 14.70 -10.08 -2.01
C ALA A 70 16.12 -9.67 -1.58
N GLY A 71 16.50 -8.40 -1.76
CA GLY A 71 17.85 -7.93 -1.46
C GLY A 71 18.12 -7.86 0.05
N ALA A 72 19.40 -7.98 0.41
CA ALA A 72 19.83 -8.05 1.82
C ALA A 72 19.44 -6.82 2.65
N THR A 73 19.30 -5.65 2.02
CA THR A 73 19.00 -4.37 2.70
C THR A 73 17.58 -3.88 2.49
N ASP A 74 16.83 -4.49 1.58
CA ASP A 74 15.50 -4.03 1.16
C ASP A 74 14.48 -5.16 1.07
N ALA A 75 14.77 -6.31 1.70
CA ALA A 75 13.86 -7.44 1.78
C ALA A 75 12.43 -7.00 2.16
N GLY A 76 11.46 -7.48 1.38
CA GLY A 76 10.05 -7.19 1.56
C GLY A 76 9.61 -5.78 1.12
N ARG A 77 10.53 -4.89 0.73
CA ARG A 77 10.16 -3.55 0.27
C ARG A 77 9.63 -3.56 -1.16
N PHE A 78 8.71 -2.65 -1.45
CA PHE A 78 8.21 -2.38 -2.79
C PHE A 78 7.96 -0.87 -2.96
N ASP A 79 7.85 -0.43 -4.21
CA ASP A 79 7.53 0.96 -4.53
C ASP A 79 6.79 1.08 -5.86
N PHE A 80 5.99 2.13 -5.98
CA PHE A 80 5.33 2.58 -7.21
C PHE A 80 5.58 4.08 -7.39
N PRO A 81 6.18 4.51 -8.52
CA PRO A 81 6.28 5.92 -8.83
C PRO A 81 4.89 6.52 -9.12
N LEU A 82 4.65 7.72 -8.60
CA LEU A 82 3.46 8.51 -8.87
C LEU A 82 3.78 9.61 -9.89
N PHE A 83 3.09 9.57 -11.03
CA PHE A 83 3.32 10.49 -12.15
C PHE A 83 2.30 11.63 -12.24
N SER A 84 1.21 11.54 -11.47
CA SER A 84 0.13 12.54 -11.47
C SER A 84 0.18 13.31 -10.17
N ALA A 85 0.04 14.64 -10.25
CA ALA A 85 -0.20 15.50 -9.08
C ALA A 85 -1.70 15.73 -8.81
N THR A 86 -2.57 15.14 -9.62
CA THR A 86 -4.02 15.30 -9.49
C THR A 86 -4.52 14.58 -8.23
N PRO A 87 -5.46 15.19 -7.46
CA PRO A 87 -6.13 14.53 -6.35
C PRO A 87 -6.77 13.21 -6.77
N GLN A 88 -6.42 12.12 -6.08
CA GLN A 88 -6.95 10.78 -6.36
C GLN A 88 -6.81 9.83 -5.18
N THR A 89 -7.62 8.78 -5.20
CA THR A 89 -7.43 7.61 -4.34
C THR A 89 -6.90 6.47 -5.19
N LEU A 90 -5.72 5.96 -4.83
CA LEU A 90 -5.19 4.71 -5.39
C LEU A 90 -5.64 3.54 -4.51
N TYR A 91 -5.74 2.35 -5.09
CA TYR A 91 -6.11 1.13 -4.36
C TYR A 91 -5.01 0.09 -4.49
N LEU A 92 -4.36 -0.22 -3.37
CA LEU A 92 -3.31 -1.24 -3.28
C LEU A 92 -3.89 -2.59 -2.84
N THR A 93 -3.44 -3.68 -3.45
CA THR A 93 -3.73 -5.05 -3.01
C THR A 93 -2.47 -5.91 -3.01
N VAL A 94 -2.42 -6.90 -2.12
CA VAL A 94 -1.46 -8.00 -2.21
C VAL A 94 -2.04 -9.07 -3.15
N LEU A 95 -1.22 -9.68 -3.99
CA LEU A 95 -1.63 -10.62 -5.03
C LEU A 95 -1.05 -12.02 -4.81
N ASP A 96 -1.78 -13.06 -5.23
CA ASP A 96 -1.25 -14.42 -5.39
C ASP A 96 -0.41 -14.55 -6.67
N GLY A 97 0.14 -15.75 -6.92
CA GLY A 97 0.93 -16.04 -8.13
C GLY A 97 0.13 -16.00 -9.45
N ASN A 98 -1.20 -15.96 -9.39
CA ASN A 98 -2.09 -15.82 -10.55
C ASN A 98 -2.57 -14.37 -10.73
N GLY A 99 -2.15 -13.45 -9.85
CA GLY A 99 -2.58 -12.05 -9.87
C GLY A 99 -3.94 -11.79 -9.18
N ASN A 100 -4.50 -12.75 -8.45
CA ASN A 100 -5.72 -12.54 -7.68
C ASN A 100 -5.42 -11.82 -6.36
N PRO A 101 -6.27 -10.88 -5.91
CA PRO A 101 -6.10 -10.26 -4.60
C PRO A 101 -6.20 -11.24 -3.44
N ILE A 102 -5.21 -11.20 -2.54
CA ILE A 102 -5.16 -11.93 -1.27
C ILE A 102 -5.10 -10.98 -0.05
N SER A 103 -5.47 -9.72 -0.26
CA SER A 103 -5.76 -8.74 0.78
C SER A 103 -7.03 -7.95 0.41
N PRO A 104 -7.66 -7.26 1.37
CA PRO A 104 -8.56 -6.16 1.06
C PRO A 104 -7.83 -5.09 0.21
N ALA A 105 -8.59 -4.29 -0.52
CA ALA A 105 -8.07 -3.09 -1.18
C ALA A 105 -7.77 -2.02 -0.13
N ILE A 106 -6.53 -1.52 -0.13
CA ILE A 106 -6.04 -0.49 0.78
C ILE A 106 -6.11 0.85 0.04
N PRO A 107 -6.94 1.80 0.48
CA PRO A 107 -6.97 3.13 -0.11
C PRO A 107 -5.70 3.91 0.24
N VAL A 108 -5.11 4.54 -0.76
CA VAL A 108 -3.94 5.42 -0.65
C VAL A 108 -4.36 6.77 -1.18
N LEU A 109 -4.59 7.72 -0.27
CA LEU A 109 -4.97 9.08 -0.65
C LEU A 109 -3.75 9.81 -1.19
N HIS A 110 -3.92 10.48 -2.32
CA HIS A 110 -2.89 11.30 -2.95
C HIS A 110 -3.48 12.66 -3.32
N ASN A 111 -2.97 13.73 -2.71
CA ASN A 111 -3.41 15.11 -2.93
C ASN A 111 -4.91 15.35 -2.69
N ILE A 112 -5.58 14.56 -1.84
CA ILE A 112 -7.00 14.74 -1.51
C ILE A 112 -7.18 15.85 -0.47
N ASP A 113 -6.21 15.97 0.44
CA ASP A 113 -6.15 16.93 1.53
C ASP A 113 -4.68 17.25 1.88
N ALA A 114 -4.48 18.14 2.86
CA ALA A 114 -3.14 18.57 3.27
C ALA A 114 -2.26 17.41 3.78
N ASP A 115 -2.85 16.42 4.45
CA ASP A 115 -2.12 15.29 5.03
C ASP A 115 -1.70 14.28 3.95
N SER A 116 -2.47 14.15 2.87
CA SER A 116 -2.17 13.29 1.72
C SER A 116 -1.43 14.01 0.58
N SER A 117 -1.02 15.27 0.78
CA SER A 117 -0.26 16.05 -0.21
C SER A 117 1.26 15.93 -0.09
N PHE A 118 1.77 15.10 0.82
CA PHE A 118 3.19 14.74 0.85
C PHE A 118 3.54 13.77 -0.28
N PRO A 119 4.81 13.79 -0.76
CA PRO A 119 5.21 12.98 -1.91
C PRO A 119 5.35 11.49 -1.60
N CYS A 120 5.58 11.10 -0.34
CA CYS A 120 5.60 9.68 0.05
C CYS A 120 4.28 9.24 0.67
N HIS A 121 3.79 8.08 0.24
CA HIS A 121 2.72 7.36 0.93
C HIS A 121 3.23 5.99 1.33
N HIS A 122 3.27 5.74 2.62
CA HIS A 122 3.89 4.54 3.18
C HIS A 122 2.86 3.51 3.63
N ILE A 123 3.12 2.25 3.32
CA ILE A 123 2.19 1.15 3.55
C ILE A 123 2.96 -0.05 4.12
N ILE A 124 2.47 -0.61 5.23
CA ILE A 124 2.97 -1.89 5.73
C ILE A 124 1.83 -2.89 5.72
N VAL A 125 2.03 -3.98 4.99
CA VAL A 125 1.12 -5.13 5.00
C VAL A 125 1.74 -6.28 5.77
N LYS A 126 0.90 -6.99 6.53
CA LYS A 126 1.32 -8.11 7.36
C LYS A 126 0.43 -9.32 7.10
N GLY A 127 1.05 -10.49 6.94
CA GLY A 127 0.32 -11.67 6.52
C GLY A 127 1.15 -12.94 6.36
N GLY A 128 0.65 -13.88 5.57
CA GLY A 128 1.29 -15.17 5.30
C GLY A 128 0.36 -16.34 5.58
#